data_AF-A0A242LA31-F1
#
_entry.id   AF-A0A242LA31-F1
#
_cell.length_a   1.000
_cell.length_b   1.000
_cell.length_c   1.000
_cell.angle_alpha   90.00
_cell.angle_beta   90.00
_cell.angle_gamma   90.00
#
_symmetry.space_group_name_H-M   'P 1'
#
loop_
_entity.id
_entity.type
_entity.pdbx_description
1 polymer ?
#
loop_
_entity_poly.entity_id
_entity_poly.type
_entity_poly.pdbx_seq_one_letter_code
_entity_poly.pdbx_strand_id
1 'polypeptide(L)'
;MVGIVYASKFIAGSNQTFQKYIDYIDRSEAVRTSHVQEFNMIDFDGYNHYMGNPEKTSALFSSSTNALTNGQKQELKQQFVQAQKNDSVMWQDVISFDNQWLEKYGLYDPGANTLDETRIMDSVRSSMKQILEQEGMSQSAIWSGAIHYNTDNFHVHIAIVEPEPTREYGTFRNKKTGQTYTARRGYRSQTYLSDFRSKVANHLINRDHTLGKLNELIRHKIGSKEIQFTKLPDRHLKAQIASIHTRLPRDMRQWKYNMNGLQEVRPQINTFISDYIDAYHFDSMEELKLLLREEAIFRKELYGDGEKTKGQWEDTEKNKLDELYSSLGNTLLKELAEIEKVERGNKNGTMTRKISSKSMEQSSHRRTLSALKRAFSRNMKEARLNQLAYQKMKRENEQENSRSR
;
A
#
# COMPACT_ATOMS: atom_id res chain seq x y z
N MET A 1 -21.95 1.49 -7.67
CA MET A 1 -20.78 1.28 -8.54
C MET A 1 -19.60 0.89 -7.66
N VAL A 2 -18.83 -0.12 -8.05
CA VAL A 2 -17.61 -0.57 -7.36
C VAL A 2 -16.53 -0.74 -8.43
N GLY A 3 -15.56 0.15 -8.48
CA GLY A 3 -14.61 0.26 -9.60
C GLY A 3 -13.75 -0.99 -9.83
N ILE A 4 -13.32 -1.65 -8.75
CA ILE A 4 -12.52 -2.88 -8.83
C ILE A 4 -13.02 -3.86 -7.78
N VAL A 5 -13.15 -5.14 -8.12
CA VAL A 5 -13.38 -6.23 -7.16
C VAL A 5 -12.18 -7.17 -7.21
N TYR A 6 -11.71 -7.59 -6.04
CA TYR A 6 -10.63 -8.57 -5.93
C TYR A 6 -11.10 -9.78 -5.12
N ALA A 7 -10.89 -10.97 -5.67
CA ALA A 7 -11.13 -12.24 -5.02
C ALA A 7 -9.90 -13.14 -5.14
N SER A 8 -9.66 -13.94 -4.11
CA SER A 8 -8.55 -14.91 -4.08
C SER A 8 -9.05 -16.22 -3.50
N LYS A 9 -8.68 -17.33 -4.13
CA LYS A 9 -8.72 -18.66 -3.53
C LYS A 9 -7.36 -19.30 -3.61
N PHE A 10 -7.24 -20.44 -2.95
CA PHE A 10 -6.08 -21.28 -3.08
C PHE A 10 -6.50 -22.74 -3.18
N ILE A 11 -5.66 -23.54 -3.82
CA ILE A 11 -5.81 -24.99 -3.91
C ILE A 11 -4.50 -25.67 -3.49
N ALA A 12 -4.64 -26.83 -2.84
CA ALA A 12 -3.50 -27.67 -2.47
C ALA A 12 -2.90 -28.37 -3.71
N GLY A 13 -1.63 -28.75 -3.65
CA GLY A 13 -0.92 -29.41 -4.76
C GLY A 13 -1.57 -30.72 -5.21
N SER A 14 -2.11 -31.47 -4.26
CA SER A 14 -2.86 -32.72 -4.50
C SER A 14 -4.24 -32.54 -5.17
N ASN A 15 -4.72 -31.30 -5.36
CA ASN A 15 -6.04 -31.06 -5.95
C ASN A 15 -6.00 -31.20 -7.49
N GLN A 16 -6.95 -31.95 -8.07
CA GLN A 16 -7.07 -32.15 -9.52
C GLN A 16 -7.24 -30.83 -10.31
N THR A 17 -7.78 -29.79 -9.69
CA THR A 17 -7.91 -28.45 -10.29
C THR A 17 -6.55 -27.82 -10.59
N PHE A 18 -5.48 -28.23 -9.89
CA PHE A 18 -4.12 -27.80 -10.19
C PHE A 18 -3.68 -28.32 -11.56
N GLN A 19 -3.88 -29.61 -11.80
CA GLN A 19 -3.56 -30.25 -13.08
C GLN A 19 -4.28 -29.56 -14.24
N LYS A 20 -5.57 -29.22 -14.06
CA LYS A 20 -6.34 -28.50 -15.10
C LYS A 20 -5.72 -27.16 -15.52
N TYR A 21 -5.10 -26.44 -14.57
CA TYR A 21 -4.39 -25.19 -14.90
C TYR A 21 -3.09 -25.46 -15.67
N ILE A 22 -2.33 -26.50 -15.30
CA ILE A 22 -1.13 -26.92 -16.02
C ILE A 22 -1.46 -27.28 -17.47
N ASP A 23 -2.55 -28.04 -17.67
CA ASP A 23 -3.01 -28.45 -18.99
C ASP A 23 -3.46 -27.24 -19.84
N TYR A 24 -3.94 -26.18 -19.20
CA TYR A 24 -4.32 -24.94 -19.88
C TYR A 24 -3.12 -24.16 -20.44
N ILE A 25 -1.98 -24.12 -19.72
CA ILE A 25 -0.75 -23.47 -20.20
C ILE A 25 -0.31 -24.06 -21.56
N ASP A 26 -0.59 -25.34 -21.79
CA ASP A 26 -0.20 -26.12 -22.97
C ASP A 26 -1.05 -25.87 -24.22
N ARG A 27 -2.19 -25.20 -24.09
CA ARG A 27 -3.11 -25.01 -25.23
C ARG A 27 -2.52 -24.01 -26.23
N SER A 28 -2.32 -24.48 -27.47
CA SER A 28 -1.93 -23.63 -28.61
C SER A 28 -3.00 -22.56 -28.87
N GLU A 29 -2.59 -21.39 -29.35
CA GLU A 29 -3.49 -20.26 -29.59
C GLU A 29 -4.63 -20.60 -30.56
N ALA A 30 -4.38 -21.51 -31.52
CA ALA A 30 -5.36 -21.98 -32.51
C ALA A 30 -6.37 -23.02 -32.00
N VAL A 31 -6.03 -23.86 -31.01
CA VAL A 31 -6.96 -24.87 -30.45
C VAL A 31 -8.03 -24.24 -29.59
N ARG A 32 -7.69 -23.10 -28.99
CA ARG A 32 -8.61 -22.33 -28.18
C ARG A 32 -9.86 -21.92 -29.05
N THR A 33 -9.75 -21.71 -30.37
CA THR A 33 -10.80 -21.03 -31.19
C THR A 33 -12.06 -21.87 -31.41
N SER A 34 -12.02 -23.18 -31.14
CA SER A 34 -12.96 -24.13 -31.74
C SER A 34 -14.12 -24.61 -30.86
N HIS A 35 -14.16 -24.30 -29.56
CA HIS A 35 -15.17 -24.88 -28.69
C HIS A 35 -15.73 -23.91 -27.63
N VAL A 36 -17.05 -24.05 -27.44
CA VAL A 36 -17.85 -23.77 -26.22
C VAL A 36 -18.79 -22.56 -26.31
N GLN A 37 -20.07 -22.89 -26.50
CA GLN A 37 -21.20 -22.07 -26.07
C GLN A 37 -21.44 -22.24 -24.56
N GLU A 38 -21.89 -21.13 -23.97
CA GLU A 38 -22.83 -21.00 -22.84
C GLU A 38 -22.34 -20.70 -21.39
N PHE A 39 -22.96 -19.61 -20.89
CA PHE A 39 -23.21 -19.08 -19.53
C PHE A 39 -22.17 -18.26 -18.73
N ASN A 40 -22.55 -16.99 -18.53
CA ASN A 40 -22.10 -16.01 -17.53
C ASN A 40 -22.72 -16.29 -16.16
N MET A 41 -21.91 -16.24 -15.11
CA MET A 41 -22.13 -15.47 -13.87
C MET A 41 -21.01 -15.80 -12.87
N ILE A 42 -20.82 -14.93 -11.88
CA ILE A 42 -19.83 -15.03 -10.80
C ILE A 42 -20.11 -16.31 -9.99
N ASP A 43 -19.65 -17.45 -10.47
CA ASP A 43 -19.70 -18.71 -9.75
C ASP A 43 -18.32 -19.35 -9.72
N PHE A 44 -17.82 -19.55 -8.50
CA PHE A 44 -16.43 -19.90 -8.21
C PHE A 44 -16.03 -21.30 -8.73
N ASP A 45 -17.01 -22.08 -9.17
CA ASP A 45 -16.90 -23.40 -9.80
C ASP A 45 -16.52 -23.32 -11.30
N GLY A 46 -16.65 -22.14 -11.92
CA GLY A 46 -16.41 -21.90 -13.36
C GLY A 46 -14.97 -21.59 -13.78
N TYR A 47 -14.00 -21.55 -12.84
CA TYR A 47 -12.59 -21.22 -13.13
C TYR A 47 -11.97 -22.07 -14.26
N ASN A 48 -12.49 -23.28 -14.48
CA ASN A 48 -12.00 -24.22 -15.48
C ASN A 48 -12.78 -24.21 -16.81
N HIS A 49 -14.02 -23.73 -16.85
CA HIS A 49 -14.86 -23.76 -18.06
C HIS A 49 -14.71 -22.52 -18.92
N TYR A 50 -14.38 -21.37 -18.32
CA TYR A 50 -14.28 -20.11 -19.03
C TYR A 50 -12.92 -19.87 -19.73
N MET A 51 -11.85 -20.55 -19.28
CA MET A 51 -10.48 -20.44 -19.85
C MET A 51 -10.34 -21.09 -21.25
N GLY A 52 -11.45 -21.44 -21.90
CA GLY A 52 -11.51 -22.16 -23.18
C GLY A 52 -11.55 -21.28 -24.43
N ASN A 53 -11.88 -19.98 -24.33
CA ASN A 53 -12.14 -19.13 -25.49
C ASN A 53 -11.01 -18.09 -25.76
N PRO A 54 -10.20 -18.21 -26.83
CA PRO A 54 -9.04 -17.38 -27.14
C PRO A 54 -9.38 -16.12 -27.89
N GLU A 55 -10.53 -16.07 -28.57
CA GLU A 55 -10.96 -14.83 -29.22
C GLU A 55 -11.34 -13.79 -28.14
N LYS A 56 -11.35 -14.22 -26.86
CA LYS A 56 -11.91 -13.49 -25.73
C LYS A 56 -11.00 -13.48 -24.50
N THR A 57 -9.73 -13.85 -24.69
CA THR A 57 -8.69 -13.87 -23.65
C THR A 57 -7.36 -13.39 -24.22
N SER A 58 -6.63 -12.54 -23.50
CA SER A 58 -5.29 -12.10 -23.89
C SER A 58 -4.30 -13.28 -23.94
N ALA A 59 -3.11 -13.04 -24.51
CA ALA A 59 -1.97 -13.91 -24.26
C ALA A 59 -1.67 -13.97 -22.75
N LEU A 60 -1.03 -15.06 -22.30
CA LEU A 60 -0.53 -15.12 -20.94
C LEU A 60 0.56 -14.08 -20.76
N PHE A 61 0.47 -13.26 -19.72
CA PHE A 61 1.49 -12.31 -19.33
C PHE A 61 2.11 -12.73 -17.99
N SER A 62 3.28 -12.18 -17.68
CA SER A 62 4.04 -12.51 -16.48
C SER A 62 4.72 -11.28 -15.88
N SER A 63 5.60 -11.51 -14.91
CA SER A 63 6.44 -10.49 -14.29
C SER A 63 7.34 -9.73 -15.24
N SER A 64 7.58 -10.22 -16.47
CA SER A 64 8.55 -9.63 -17.40
C SER A 64 8.05 -9.45 -18.84
N THR A 65 6.92 -10.05 -19.23
CA THR A 65 6.37 -9.91 -20.59
C THR A 65 4.86 -9.74 -20.57
N ASN A 66 4.33 -9.02 -21.57
CA ASN A 66 2.90 -8.87 -21.83
C ASN A 66 2.32 -10.06 -22.63
N ALA A 67 3.18 -10.85 -23.28
CA ALA A 67 2.79 -12.06 -23.98
C ALA A 67 3.92 -13.10 -23.91
N LEU A 68 3.63 -14.26 -23.34
CA LEU A 68 4.57 -15.38 -23.30
C LEU A 68 4.68 -16.03 -24.68
N THR A 69 5.91 -16.24 -25.15
CA THR A 69 6.19 -17.10 -26.30
C THR A 69 5.89 -18.56 -25.97
N ASN A 70 5.81 -19.42 -26.99
CA ASN A 70 5.59 -20.86 -26.76
C ASN A 70 6.70 -21.49 -25.89
N GLY A 71 7.96 -21.08 -26.06
CA GLY A 71 9.07 -21.53 -25.20
C GLY A 71 8.86 -21.14 -23.74
N GLN A 72 8.53 -19.86 -23.49
CA GLN A 72 8.25 -19.35 -22.16
C GLN A 72 7.02 -20.00 -21.51
N LYS A 73 5.98 -20.34 -22.30
CA LYS A 73 4.82 -21.12 -21.81
C LYS A 73 5.25 -22.51 -21.34
N GLN A 74 6.14 -23.19 -22.07
CA GLN A 74 6.65 -24.51 -21.66
C GLN A 74 7.52 -24.43 -20.40
N GLU A 75 8.36 -23.40 -20.28
CA GLU A 75 9.13 -23.15 -19.06
C GLU A 75 8.21 -22.90 -17.85
N LEU A 76 7.20 -22.04 -18.02
CA LEU A 76 6.19 -21.77 -16.99
C LEU A 76 5.48 -23.06 -16.57
N LYS A 77 5.06 -23.88 -17.55
CA LYS A 77 4.42 -25.18 -17.30
C LYS A 77 5.30 -26.08 -16.44
N GLN A 78 6.58 -26.22 -16.77
CA GLN A 78 7.52 -27.04 -16.01
C GLN A 78 7.63 -26.58 -14.55
N GLN A 79 7.65 -25.27 -14.31
CA GLN A 79 7.68 -24.71 -12.96
C GLN A 79 6.38 -25.00 -12.18
N PHE A 80 5.21 -24.92 -12.83
CA PHE A 80 3.94 -25.28 -12.20
C PHE A 80 3.84 -26.80 -11.92
N VAL A 81 4.36 -27.65 -12.81
CA VAL A 81 4.47 -29.10 -12.57
C VAL A 81 5.38 -29.39 -11.38
N GLN A 82 6.51 -28.68 -11.28
CA GLN A 82 7.42 -28.80 -10.14
C GLN A 82 6.73 -28.38 -8.83
N ALA A 83 6.04 -27.24 -8.85
CA ALA A 83 5.26 -26.76 -7.71
C ALA A 83 4.23 -27.79 -7.25
N GLN A 84 3.49 -28.40 -8.19
CA GLN A 84 2.50 -29.43 -7.87
C GLN A 84 3.13 -30.67 -7.24
N LYS A 85 4.26 -31.15 -7.80
CA LYS A 85 5.02 -32.29 -7.26
C LYS A 85 5.53 -32.03 -5.85
N ASN A 86 5.90 -30.79 -5.55
CA ASN A 86 6.40 -30.36 -4.24
C ASN A 86 5.31 -30.03 -3.20
N ASP A 87 4.04 -30.37 -3.52
CA ASP A 87 2.85 -30.03 -2.72
C ASP A 87 2.76 -28.53 -2.41
N SER A 88 3.08 -27.69 -3.40
CA SER A 88 2.92 -26.24 -3.32
C SER A 88 1.44 -25.85 -3.35
N VAL A 89 1.15 -24.69 -2.79
CA VAL A 89 -0.18 -24.06 -2.91
C VAL A 89 -0.24 -23.29 -4.22
N MET A 90 -1.27 -23.52 -5.01
CA MET A 90 -1.61 -22.59 -6.10
C MET A 90 -2.66 -21.61 -5.62
N TRP A 91 -2.31 -20.33 -5.64
CA TRP A 91 -3.28 -19.26 -5.44
C TRP A 91 -3.85 -18.83 -6.78
N GLN A 92 -5.17 -18.61 -6.78
CA GLN A 92 -5.95 -18.21 -7.94
C GLN A 92 -6.67 -16.92 -7.60
N ASP A 93 -6.16 -15.86 -8.18
CA ASP A 93 -6.55 -14.49 -7.93
C ASP A 93 -7.36 -13.98 -9.13
N VAL A 94 -8.41 -13.21 -8.85
CA VAL A 94 -9.24 -12.57 -9.87
C VAL A 94 -9.41 -11.10 -9.51
N ILE A 95 -9.06 -10.22 -10.44
CA ILE A 95 -9.33 -8.80 -10.35
C ILE A 95 -10.35 -8.48 -11.44
N SER A 96 -11.54 -8.02 -11.07
CA SER A 96 -12.57 -7.57 -12.00
C SER A 96 -12.72 -6.06 -11.92
N PHE A 97 -12.97 -5.42 -13.06
CA PHE A 97 -13.06 -3.98 -13.20
C PHE A 97 -14.45 -3.60 -13.70
N ASP A 98 -15.06 -2.60 -13.09
CA ASP A 98 -16.30 -2.01 -13.62
C ASP A 98 -15.98 -1.28 -14.94
N ASN A 99 -16.71 -1.61 -16.01
CA ASN A 99 -16.40 -1.07 -17.34
C ASN A 99 -16.62 0.46 -17.42
N GLN A 100 -17.60 1.00 -16.69
CA GLN A 100 -17.83 2.46 -16.64
C GLN A 100 -16.73 3.17 -15.86
N TRP A 101 -16.20 2.53 -14.82
CA TRP A 101 -15.05 3.03 -14.10
C TRP A 101 -13.80 3.04 -14.99
N LEU A 102 -13.56 1.99 -15.78
CA LEU A 102 -12.46 1.97 -16.75
C LEU A 102 -12.60 3.07 -17.81
N GLU A 103 -13.82 3.26 -18.35
CA GLU A 103 -14.13 4.34 -19.29
C GLU A 103 -13.84 5.72 -18.69
N LYS A 104 -14.31 5.98 -17.46
CA LYS A 104 -14.09 7.24 -16.75
C LYS A 104 -12.61 7.60 -16.63
N TYR A 105 -11.74 6.61 -16.44
CA TYR A 105 -10.29 6.82 -16.30
C TYR A 105 -9.52 6.67 -17.62
N GLY A 106 -10.22 6.58 -18.75
CA GLY A 106 -9.61 6.49 -20.08
C GLY A 106 -8.86 5.18 -20.32
N LEU A 107 -9.27 4.11 -19.67
CA LEU A 107 -8.68 2.77 -19.79
C LEU A 107 -9.49 1.85 -20.70
N TYR A 108 -10.73 2.22 -21.01
CA TYR A 108 -11.60 1.50 -21.92
C TYR A 108 -12.35 2.50 -22.81
N ASP A 109 -12.30 2.28 -24.12
CA ASP A 109 -13.12 2.99 -25.10
C ASP A 109 -14.29 2.08 -25.52
N PRO A 110 -15.53 2.36 -25.10
CA PRO A 110 -16.69 1.55 -25.47
C PRO A 110 -17.06 1.68 -26.96
N GLY A 111 -16.74 2.81 -27.60
CA GLY A 111 -17.02 3.04 -29.02
C GLY A 111 -16.12 2.21 -29.93
N ALA A 112 -14.82 2.12 -29.59
CA ALA A 112 -13.85 1.27 -30.26
C ALA A 112 -13.77 -0.16 -29.67
N ASN A 113 -14.49 -0.43 -28.59
CA ASN A 113 -14.38 -1.63 -27.75
C ASN A 113 -12.92 -2.01 -27.44
N THR A 114 -12.10 -1.02 -27.10
CA THR A 114 -10.64 -1.18 -26.92
C THR A 114 -10.24 -0.93 -25.47
N LEU A 115 -9.52 -1.89 -24.88
CA LEU A 115 -9.01 -1.84 -23.51
C LEU A 115 -7.52 -1.50 -23.52
N ASP A 116 -7.06 -0.63 -22.61
CA ASP A 116 -5.63 -0.40 -22.39
C ASP A 116 -5.02 -1.56 -21.58
N GLU A 117 -4.82 -2.68 -22.27
CA GLU A 117 -4.27 -3.91 -21.69
C GLU A 117 -2.90 -3.70 -21.07
N THR A 118 -2.06 -2.86 -21.69
CA THR A 118 -0.70 -2.60 -21.21
C THR A 118 -0.73 -1.99 -19.82
N ARG A 119 -1.54 -0.95 -19.60
CA ARG A 119 -1.68 -0.33 -18.27
C ARG A 119 -2.27 -1.29 -17.24
N ILE A 120 -3.21 -2.14 -17.65
CA ILE A 120 -3.75 -3.18 -16.76
C ILE A 120 -2.65 -4.16 -16.36
N MET A 121 -1.92 -4.72 -17.31
CA MET A 121 -0.82 -5.66 -17.06
C MET A 121 0.28 -5.04 -16.19
N ASP A 122 0.67 -3.79 -16.47
CA ASP A 122 1.67 -3.05 -15.69
C ASP A 122 1.22 -2.80 -14.26
N SER A 123 -0.05 -2.46 -14.05
CA SER A 123 -0.63 -2.26 -12.71
C SER A 123 -0.65 -3.57 -11.90
N VAL A 124 -0.99 -4.69 -12.55
CA VAL A 124 -0.98 -6.02 -11.94
C VAL A 124 0.45 -6.42 -11.59
N ARG A 125 1.39 -6.26 -12.52
CA ARG A 125 2.81 -6.59 -12.33
C ARG A 125 3.44 -5.81 -11.18
N SER A 126 3.21 -4.50 -11.13
CA SER A 126 3.72 -3.63 -10.07
C SER A 126 3.14 -4.01 -8.71
N SER A 127 1.85 -4.34 -8.66
CA SER A 127 1.18 -4.78 -7.44
C SER A 127 1.64 -6.16 -6.98
N MET A 128 1.84 -7.09 -7.92
CA MET A 128 2.35 -8.44 -7.66
C MET A 128 3.76 -8.40 -7.08
N LYS A 129 4.65 -7.56 -7.61
CA LYS A 129 5.99 -7.37 -7.05
C LYS A 129 5.93 -6.98 -5.57
N GLN A 130 5.17 -5.93 -5.26
CA GLN A 130 5.08 -5.43 -3.88
C GLN A 130 4.41 -6.42 -2.93
N ILE A 131 3.39 -7.15 -3.38
CA ILE A 131 2.65 -8.07 -2.51
C ILE A 131 3.45 -9.36 -2.24
N LEU A 132 4.21 -9.84 -3.22
CA LEU A 132 5.11 -10.98 -3.03
C LEU A 132 6.28 -10.62 -2.11
N GLU A 133 6.80 -9.40 -2.16
CA GLU A 133 7.80 -8.91 -1.20
C GLU A 133 7.24 -8.89 0.23
N GLN A 134 6.00 -8.42 0.44
CA GLN A 134 5.35 -8.41 1.75
C GLN A 134 5.10 -9.81 2.31
N GLU A 135 4.83 -10.79 1.45
CA GLU A 135 4.66 -12.19 1.84
C GLU A 135 5.98 -12.97 1.95
N GLY A 136 7.13 -12.34 1.70
CA GLY A 136 8.43 -13.01 1.70
C GLY A 136 8.61 -14.02 0.56
N MET A 137 7.81 -13.89 -0.51
CA MET A 137 7.73 -14.81 -1.64
C MET A 137 8.37 -14.25 -2.92
N SER A 138 9.03 -13.07 -2.85
CA SER A 138 9.56 -12.39 -4.04
C SER A 138 10.64 -13.17 -4.79
N GLN A 139 11.30 -14.14 -4.13
CA GLN A 139 12.35 -14.98 -4.71
C GLN A 139 11.90 -16.42 -4.99
N SER A 140 10.78 -16.86 -4.41
CA SER A 140 10.30 -18.24 -4.50
C SER A 140 9.06 -18.39 -5.38
N ALA A 141 8.25 -17.34 -5.51
CA ALA A 141 7.01 -17.41 -6.27
C ALA A 141 7.18 -17.01 -7.72
N ILE A 142 6.48 -17.75 -8.58
CA ILE A 142 6.23 -17.39 -9.97
C ILE A 142 4.74 -17.21 -10.19
N TRP A 143 4.39 -16.46 -11.23
CA TRP A 143 3.00 -16.23 -11.57
C TRP A 143 2.81 -15.95 -13.06
N SER A 144 1.58 -16.16 -13.52
CA SER A 144 1.12 -15.73 -14.83
C SER A 144 -0.30 -15.22 -14.73
N GLY A 145 -0.68 -14.29 -15.60
CA GLY A 145 -2.04 -13.81 -15.70
C GLY A 145 -2.57 -13.75 -17.13
N ALA A 146 -3.89 -13.59 -17.26
CA ALA A 146 -4.58 -13.37 -18.52
C ALA A 146 -5.78 -12.44 -18.32
N ILE A 147 -6.02 -11.56 -19.29
CA ILE A 147 -7.18 -10.66 -19.33
C ILE A 147 -8.32 -11.36 -20.06
N HIS A 148 -9.53 -11.26 -19.54
CA HIS A 148 -10.74 -11.81 -20.13
C HIS A 148 -11.73 -10.69 -20.49
N TYR A 149 -12.31 -10.77 -21.69
CA TYR A 149 -13.18 -9.72 -22.26
C TYR A 149 -14.68 -10.07 -22.31
N ASN A 150 -15.06 -11.32 -22.08
CA ASN A 150 -16.40 -11.84 -22.38
C ASN A 150 -17.26 -12.18 -21.16
N THR A 151 -17.17 -11.33 -20.14
CA THR A 151 -18.11 -11.29 -19.03
C THR A 151 -18.70 -9.90 -18.94
N ASP A 152 -19.67 -9.71 -18.07
CA ASP A 152 -20.27 -8.41 -17.80
C ASP A 152 -19.22 -7.31 -17.51
N ASN A 153 -18.04 -7.70 -17.00
CA ASN A 153 -16.91 -6.83 -16.67
C ASN A 153 -15.56 -7.40 -17.14
N PHE A 154 -14.62 -6.55 -17.58
CA PHE A 154 -13.24 -7.00 -17.81
C PHE A 154 -12.61 -7.53 -16.52
N HIS A 155 -11.79 -8.58 -16.63
CA HIS A 155 -11.12 -9.14 -15.46
C HIS A 155 -9.80 -9.82 -15.80
N VAL A 156 -8.94 -9.93 -14.80
CA VAL A 156 -7.63 -10.57 -14.86
C VAL A 156 -7.64 -11.79 -13.95
N HIS A 157 -7.35 -12.96 -14.51
CA HIS A 157 -6.98 -14.14 -13.73
C HIS A 157 -5.48 -14.14 -13.49
N ILE A 158 -5.05 -14.48 -12.27
CA ILE A 158 -3.64 -14.59 -11.90
C ILE A 158 -3.47 -15.91 -11.15
N ALA A 159 -2.56 -16.75 -11.62
CA ALA A 159 -2.16 -17.97 -10.91
C ALA A 159 -0.75 -17.79 -10.36
N ILE A 160 -0.57 -18.10 -9.08
CA ILE A 160 0.70 -17.94 -8.35
C ILE A 160 1.05 -19.27 -7.70
N VAL A 161 2.30 -19.70 -7.82
CA VAL A 161 2.84 -20.89 -7.17
C VAL A 161 4.27 -20.63 -6.70
N GLU A 162 4.73 -21.40 -5.72
CA GLU A 162 6.16 -21.52 -5.42
C GLU A 162 6.65 -22.88 -5.93
N PRO A 163 7.53 -22.95 -6.94
CA PRO A 163 8.09 -24.23 -7.41
C PRO A 163 8.75 -25.00 -6.27
N GLU A 164 9.48 -24.30 -5.40
CA GLU A 164 10.00 -24.79 -4.12
C GLU A 164 9.26 -24.08 -2.97
N PRO A 165 8.17 -24.67 -2.43
CA PRO A 165 7.28 -23.99 -1.48
C PRO A 165 7.93 -23.69 -0.13
N THR A 166 7.86 -22.41 0.27
CA THR A 166 8.40 -21.91 1.54
C THR A 166 7.37 -21.91 2.66
N ARG A 167 6.07 -22.01 2.32
CA ARG A 167 4.99 -22.08 3.32
C ARG A 167 5.08 -23.35 4.16
N GLU A 168 5.10 -23.17 5.47
CA GLU A 168 5.11 -24.27 6.43
C GLU A 168 3.82 -25.11 6.36
N TYR A 169 3.98 -26.39 6.68
CA TYR A 169 2.85 -27.26 6.96
C TYR A 169 2.19 -26.88 8.28
N GLY A 170 0.86 -26.92 8.28
CA GLY A 170 0.03 -26.78 9.48
C GLY A 170 -0.95 -27.94 9.60
N THR A 171 -1.44 -28.17 10.81
CA THR A 171 -2.56 -29.07 11.07
C THR A 171 -3.86 -28.28 11.01
N PHE A 172 -4.77 -28.69 10.14
CA PHE A 172 -6.07 -28.06 9.94
C PHE A 172 -7.19 -29.04 10.26
N ARG A 173 -8.35 -28.52 10.64
CA ARG A 173 -9.55 -29.32 10.92
C ARG A 173 -10.58 -29.09 9.83
N ASN A 174 -11.02 -30.18 9.20
CA ASN A 174 -12.14 -30.14 8.28
C ASN A 174 -13.42 -29.80 9.07
N LYS A 175 -14.06 -28.67 8.75
CA LYS A 175 -15.26 -28.21 9.49
C LYS A 175 -16.47 -29.13 9.32
N LYS A 176 -16.54 -29.90 8.22
CA LYS A 176 -17.64 -30.83 7.93
C LYS A 176 -17.44 -32.19 8.57
N THR A 177 -16.24 -32.76 8.43
CA THR A 177 -15.95 -34.14 8.90
C THR A 177 -15.34 -34.18 10.29
N GLY A 178 -14.86 -33.04 10.80
CA GLY A 178 -14.17 -32.95 12.08
C GLY A 178 -12.73 -33.50 12.08
N GLN A 179 -12.30 -34.16 10.99
CA GLN A 179 -10.98 -34.78 10.86
C GLN A 179 -9.87 -33.74 10.71
N THR A 180 -8.72 -34.03 11.31
CA THR A 180 -7.51 -33.24 11.15
C THR A 180 -6.70 -33.71 9.95
N TYR A 181 -6.12 -32.78 9.21
CA TYR A 181 -5.23 -33.06 8.08
C TYR A 181 -4.06 -32.08 8.07
N THR A 182 -2.94 -32.54 7.52
CA THR A 182 -1.74 -31.71 7.34
C THR A 182 -1.73 -31.15 5.93
N ALA A 183 -1.51 -29.84 5.79
CA ALA A 183 -1.39 -29.17 4.50
C ALA A 183 -0.53 -27.91 4.65
N ARG A 184 -0.09 -27.29 3.56
CA ARG A 184 0.51 -25.96 3.62
C ARG A 184 -0.53 -24.87 3.81
N ARG A 185 -0.17 -23.81 4.54
CA ARG A 185 -1.07 -22.67 4.75
C ARG A 185 -1.22 -21.85 3.46
N GLY A 186 -2.40 -21.93 2.82
CA GLY A 186 -2.74 -21.10 1.66
C GLY A 186 -3.54 -19.83 1.96
N TYR A 187 -4.12 -19.70 3.16
CA TYR A 187 -4.95 -18.54 3.51
C TYR A 187 -4.15 -17.24 3.59
N ARG A 188 -4.65 -16.19 2.92
CA ARG A 188 -4.12 -14.82 2.96
C ARG A 188 -5.04 -13.90 3.77
N SER A 189 -4.47 -12.90 4.44
CA SER A 189 -5.22 -12.01 5.32
C SER A 189 -6.15 -11.04 4.56
N GLN A 190 -7.18 -10.51 5.22
CA GLN A 190 -8.04 -9.48 4.60
C GLN A 190 -7.25 -8.21 4.26
N THR A 191 -6.25 -7.87 5.08
CA THR A 191 -5.31 -6.76 4.82
C THR A 191 -4.56 -6.97 3.52
N TYR A 192 -4.04 -8.18 3.27
CA TYR A 192 -3.41 -8.53 2.00
C TYR A 192 -4.36 -8.27 0.83
N LEU A 193 -5.62 -8.73 0.94
CA LEU A 193 -6.59 -8.58 -0.15
C LEU A 193 -6.91 -7.10 -0.43
N SER A 194 -7.05 -6.31 0.64
CA SER A 194 -7.28 -4.87 0.55
C SER A 194 -6.09 -4.13 -0.06
N ASP A 195 -4.87 -4.48 0.37
CA ASP A 195 -3.63 -3.84 -0.09
C ASP A 195 -3.36 -4.12 -1.56
N PHE A 196 -3.56 -5.37 -2.00
CA PHE A 196 -3.38 -5.72 -3.40
C PHE A 196 -4.36 -4.96 -4.30
N ARG A 197 -5.66 -4.95 -3.96
CA ARG A 197 -6.69 -4.17 -4.67
C ARG A 197 -6.35 -2.68 -4.75
N SER A 198 -5.93 -2.09 -3.63
CA SER A 198 -5.55 -0.67 -3.54
C SER A 198 -4.35 -0.35 -4.44
N LYS A 199 -3.31 -1.19 -4.42
CA LYS A 199 -2.11 -1.02 -5.25
C LYS A 199 -2.43 -1.09 -6.73
N VAL A 200 -3.27 -2.06 -7.14
CA VAL A 200 -3.70 -2.19 -8.55
C VAL A 200 -4.39 -0.90 -8.98
N ALA A 201 -5.36 -0.41 -8.20
CA ALA A 201 -6.08 0.82 -8.51
C ALA A 201 -5.17 2.05 -8.63
N ASN A 202 -4.23 2.21 -7.68
CA ASN A 202 -3.34 3.36 -7.64
C ASN A 202 -2.33 3.36 -8.79
N HIS A 203 -1.75 2.20 -9.13
CA HIS A 203 -0.86 2.06 -10.29
C HIS A 203 -1.63 2.28 -11.59
N LEU A 204 -2.82 1.71 -11.70
CA LEU A 204 -3.64 1.78 -12.91
C LEU A 204 -4.00 3.23 -13.27
N ILE A 205 -4.31 4.07 -12.28
CA ILE A 205 -4.68 5.48 -12.49
C ILE A 205 -3.48 6.44 -12.32
N ASN A 206 -2.27 5.91 -12.06
CA ASN A 206 -1.06 6.71 -11.84
C ASN A 206 -1.23 7.78 -10.73
N ARG A 207 -1.71 7.34 -9.56
CA ARG A 207 -2.03 8.23 -8.43
C ARG A 207 -0.84 8.53 -7.53
N ASP A 208 0.35 8.03 -7.86
CA ASP A 208 1.57 8.19 -7.07
C ASP A 208 1.90 9.66 -6.82
N HIS A 209 1.64 10.54 -7.79
CA HIS A 209 1.84 11.98 -7.62
C HIS A 209 0.89 12.59 -6.57
N THR A 210 -0.41 12.29 -6.66
CA THR A 210 -1.43 12.78 -5.71
C THR A 210 -1.15 12.29 -4.29
N LEU A 211 -0.84 10.99 -4.14
CA LEU A 211 -0.50 10.40 -2.86
C LEU A 211 0.82 10.94 -2.30
N GLY A 212 1.80 11.20 -3.17
CA GLY A 212 3.05 11.85 -2.82
C GLY A 212 2.82 13.25 -2.26
N LYS A 213 1.99 14.05 -2.94
CA LYS A 213 1.65 15.41 -2.53
C LYS A 213 0.86 15.47 -1.22
N LEU A 214 -0.11 14.57 -1.02
CA LEU A 214 -0.79 14.40 0.27
C LEU A 214 0.21 14.13 1.41
N ASN A 215 1.15 13.21 1.19
CA ASN A 215 2.18 12.90 2.19
C ASN A 215 3.12 14.09 2.44
N GLU A 216 3.50 14.83 1.41
CA GLU A 216 4.31 16.05 1.53
C GLU A 216 3.62 17.10 2.40
N LEU A 217 2.35 17.42 2.09
CA LEU A 217 1.56 18.39 2.85
C LEU A 217 1.43 17.98 4.32
N ILE A 218 1.05 16.72 4.58
CA ILE A 218 0.80 16.23 5.95
C ILE A 218 2.10 16.14 6.75
N ARG A 219 3.18 15.58 6.19
CA ARG A 219 4.38 15.22 6.98
C ARG A 219 5.48 16.27 6.97
N HIS A 220 5.59 17.04 5.89
CA HIS A 220 6.76 17.89 5.64
C HIS A 220 6.41 19.37 5.62
N LYS A 221 5.27 19.76 5.04
CA LYS A 221 4.87 21.17 4.96
C LYS A 221 4.15 21.62 6.23
N ILE A 222 2.97 21.06 6.49
CA ILE A 222 2.12 21.46 7.63
C ILE A 222 2.58 20.76 8.91
N GLY A 223 2.65 19.43 8.89
CA GLY A 223 2.95 18.60 10.07
C GLY A 223 4.42 18.32 10.34
N SER A 224 5.32 19.21 9.90
CA SER A 224 6.76 19.04 10.11
C SER A 224 7.10 18.83 11.58
N LYS A 225 8.00 17.88 11.87
CA LYS A 225 8.51 17.62 13.24
C LYS A 225 9.70 18.50 13.61
N GLU A 226 10.19 19.29 12.67
CA GLU A 226 11.35 20.17 12.86
C GLU A 226 10.95 21.59 13.26
N ILE A 227 9.65 21.91 13.17
CA ILE A 227 9.12 23.19 13.64
C ILE A 227 9.42 23.39 15.13
N GLN A 228 9.72 24.65 15.48
CA GLN A 228 9.90 25.09 16.85
C GLN A 228 8.86 26.16 17.14
N PHE A 229 7.69 25.74 17.63
CA PHE A 229 6.53 26.61 17.87
C PHE A 229 6.87 27.77 18.79
N THR A 230 7.70 27.53 19.81
CA THR A 230 8.14 28.55 20.76
C THR A 230 8.99 29.67 20.15
N LYS A 231 9.57 29.45 18.96
CA LYS A 231 10.38 30.43 18.23
C LYS A 231 9.62 31.24 17.19
N LEU A 232 8.35 30.91 16.93
CA LEU A 232 7.52 31.68 16.00
C LEU A 232 7.41 33.14 16.46
N PRO A 233 7.34 34.14 15.56
CA PRO A 233 7.25 35.54 15.96
C PRO A 233 5.88 35.92 16.53
N ASP A 234 4.83 35.17 16.20
CA ASP A 234 3.44 35.47 16.57
C ASP A 234 3.23 35.54 18.10
N ARG A 235 2.69 36.67 18.56
CA ARG A 235 2.46 36.91 20.00
C ARG A 235 1.24 36.18 20.54
N HIS A 236 0.20 36.02 19.73
CA HIS A 236 -1.02 35.32 20.10
C HIS A 236 -0.74 33.83 20.30
N LEU A 237 -0.03 33.21 19.35
CA LEU A 237 0.42 31.82 19.47
C LEU A 237 1.30 31.59 20.69
N LYS A 238 2.23 32.51 21.00
CA LYS A 238 3.03 32.42 22.24
C LYS A 238 2.20 32.47 23.50
N ALA A 239 1.20 33.35 23.55
CA ALA A 239 0.30 33.45 24.68
C ALA A 239 -0.50 32.15 24.87
N GLN A 240 -0.96 31.53 23.78
CA GLN A 240 -1.62 30.22 23.82
C GLN A 240 -0.68 29.13 24.31
N ILE A 241 0.55 29.04 23.82
CA ILE A 241 1.56 28.05 24.27
C ILE A 241 1.78 28.18 25.79
N ALA A 242 2.00 29.39 26.29
CA ALA A 242 2.18 29.63 27.72
C ALA A 242 0.94 29.19 28.53
N SER A 243 -0.25 29.53 28.02
CA SER A 243 -1.51 29.16 28.67
C SER A 243 -1.74 27.64 28.69
N ILE A 244 -1.44 26.94 27.60
CA ILE A 244 -1.46 25.48 27.52
C ILE A 244 -0.49 24.89 28.56
N HIS A 245 0.75 25.39 28.60
CA HIS A 245 1.78 24.89 29.52
C HIS A 245 1.32 24.93 30.98
N THR A 246 0.70 26.03 31.42
CA THR A 246 0.20 26.18 32.80
C THR A 246 -0.95 25.24 33.16
N ARG A 247 -1.70 24.75 32.17
CA ARG A 247 -2.87 23.88 32.35
C ARG A 247 -2.55 22.40 32.17
N LEU A 248 -1.34 22.05 31.74
CA LEU A 248 -0.91 20.66 31.62
C LEU A 248 -0.86 19.95 32.98
N PRO A 249 -1.18 18.64 33.03
CA PRO A 249 -1.10 17.87 34.27
C PRO A 249 0.34 17.78 34.77
N ARG A 250 0.51 17.72 36.10
CA ARG A 250 1.85 17.62 36.73
C ARG A 250 2.67 16.43 36.24
N ASP A 251 2.00 15.31 35.97
CA ASP A 251 2.61 14.10 35.44
C ASP A 251 2.86 14.21 33.93
N MET A 252 4.13 14.45 33.59
CA MET A 252 4.59 14.60 32.20
C MET A 252 4.44 13.32 31.37
N ARG A 253 4.24 12.14 31.99
CA ARG A 253 4.00 10.89 31.24
C ARG A 253 2.69 10.94 30.45
N GLN A 254 1.77 11.80 30.89
CA GLN A 254 0.47 12.03 30.25
C GLN A 254 0.54 13.03 29.09
N TRP A 255 1.69 13.68 28.85
CA TRP A 255 1.85 14.71 27.82
C TRP A 255 1.97 14.09 26.43
N LYS A 256 0.89 13.46 25.98
CA LYS A 256 0.71 12.92 24.64
C LYS A 256 -0.71 13.28 24.21
N TYR A 257 -0.86 13.81 23.01
CA TYR A 257 -2.09 14.44 22.53
C TYR A 257 -3.35 13.57 22.76
N ASN A 258 -3.24 12.27 22.48
CA ASN A 258 -4.34 11.31 22.60
C ASN A 258 -4.50 10.67 24.01
N MET A 259 -3.76 11.12 25.03
CA MET A 259 -3.95 10.61 26.40
C MET A 259 -5.21 11.20 27.04
N ASN A 260 -5.92 10.38 27.82
CA ASN A 260 -7.12 10.80 28.55
C ASN A 260 -6.83 11.96 29.52
N GLY A 261 -5.64 11.98 30.12
CA GLY A 261 -5.20 13.05 31.01
C GLY A 261 -5.11 14.44 30.37
N LEU A 262 -5.15 14.53 29.03
CA LEU A 262 -5.19 15.80 28.31
C LEU A 262 -6.60 16.18 27.82
N GLN A 263 -7.65 15.43 28.18
CA GLN A 263 -9.01 15.69 27.68
C GLN A 263 -9.44 17.16 27.85
N GLU A 264 -9.17 17.77 29.01
CA GLU A 264 -9.53 19.17 29.31
C GLU A 264 -8.64 20.21 28.59
N VAL A 265 -7.40 19.85 28.26
CA VAL A 265 -6.42 20.76 27.64
C VAL A 265 -6.42 20.63 26.11
N ARG A 266 -6.82 19.47 25.58
CA ARG A 266 -6.83 19.16 24.14
C ARG A 266 -7.58 20.19 23.30
N PRO A 267 -8.74 20.74 23.72
CA PRO A 267 -9.40 21.80 22.95
C PRO A 267 -8.52 23.04 22.73
N GLN A 268 -7.70 23.43 23.72
CA GLN A 268 -6.79 24.58 23.59
C GLN A 268 -5.61 24.26 22.66
N ILE A 269 -5.11 23.02 22.71
CA ILE A 269 -4.10 22.55 21.77
C ILE A 269 -4.67 22.58 20.35
N ASN A 270 -5.93 22.19 20.15
CA ASN A 270 -6.59 22.26 18.85
C ASN A 270 -6.72 23.69 18.36
N THR A 271 -7.17 24.63 19.20
CA THR A 271 -7.23 26.06 18.83
C THR A 271 -5.86 26.60 18.44
N PHE A 272 -4.82 26.29 19.22
CA PHE A 272 -3.45 26.67 18.86
C PHE A 272 -3.02 26.10 17.50
N ILE A 273 -3.30 24.83 17.23
CA ILE A 273 -2.98 24.18 15.96
C ILE A 273 -3.72 24.86 14.80
N SER A 274 -5.02 25.16 14.96
CA SER A 274 -5.80 25.87 13.94
C SER A 274 -5.23 27.25 13.66
N ASP A 275 -4.97 28.05 14.70
CA ASP A 275 -4.39 29.40 14.55
C ASP A 275 -2.99 29.35 13.92
N TYR A 276 -2.17 28.34 14.25
CA TYR A 276 -0.87 28.11 13.63
C TYR A 276 -1.00 27.80 12.14
N ILE A 277 -1.94 26.93 11.77
CA ILE A 277 -2.18 26.55 10.38
C ILE A 277 -2.69 27.75 9.59
N ASP A 278 -3.62 28.53 10.13
CA ASP A 278 -4.16 29.71 9.46
C ASP A 278 -3.10 30.79 9.26
N ALA A 279 -2.21 30.98 10.24
CA ALA A 279 -1.16 32.00 10.16
C ALA A 279 0.01 31.63 9.22
N TYR A 280 0.36 30.34 9.10
CA TYR A 280 1.60 29.92 8.42
C TYR A 280 1.40 28.95 7.25
N HIS A 281 0.23 28.30 7.15
CA HIS A 281 0.00 27.18 6.22
C HIS A 281 -1.40 27.19 5.58
N PHE A 282 -2.10 28.33 5.57
CA PHE A 282 -3.48 28.44 5.09
C PHE A 282 -3.68 27.80 3.70
N ASP A 283 -2.92 28.24 2.69
CA ASP A 283 -3.02 27.71 1.32
C ASP A 283 -2.72 26.21 1.27
N SER A 284 -1.77 25.75 2.08
CA SER A 284 -1.38 24.33 2.14
C SER A 284 -2.48 23.48 2.76
N MET A 285 -3.22 24.03 3.73
CA MET A 285 -4.34 23.36 4.35
C MET A 285 -5.55 23.29 3.42
N GLU A 286 -5.85 24.37 2.68
CA GLU A 286 -6.92 24.34 1.69
C GLU A 286 -6.63 23.36 0.56
N GLU A 287 -5.38 23.33 0.09
CA GLU A 287 -4.91 22.33 -0.86
C GLU A 287 -5.02 20.90 -0.30
N LEU A 288 -4.63 20.68 0.96
CA LEU A 288 -4.75 19.38 1.62
C LEU A 288 -6.21 18.91 1.68
N LYS A 289 -7.14 19.78 2.10
CA LYS A 289 -8.58 19.46 2.18
C LYS A 289 -9.14 19.09 0.80
N LEU A 290 -8.77 19.83 -0.25
CA LEU A 290 -9.19 19.52 -1.62
C LEU A 290 -8.72 18.11 -2.04
N LEU A 291 -7.44 17.81 -1.86
CA LEU A 291 -6.87 16.51 -2.21
C LEU A 291 -7.47 15.36 -1.38
N LEU A 292 -7.81 15.61 -0.11
CA LEU A 292 -8.48 14.62 0.75
C LEU A 292 -9.92 14.33 0.30
N ARG A 293 -10.66 15.34 -0.18
CA ARG A 293 -11.99 15.14 -0.77
C ARG A 293 -11.93 14.34 -2.06
N GLU A 294 -10.98 14.65 -2.94
CA GLU A 294 -10.74 13.88 -4.15
C GLU A 294 -10.39 12.41 -3.82
N GLU A 295 -9.56 12.18 -2.80
CA GLU A 295 -9.24 10.85 -2.29
C GLU A 295 -10.47 10.13 -1.74
N ALA A 296 -11.35 10.82 -1.00
CA ALA A 296 -12.58 10.24 -0.47
C ALA A 296 -13.53 9.82 -1.59
N ILE A 297 -13.72 10.67 -2.62
CA ILE A 297 -14.52 10.36 -3.81
C ILE A 297 -13.93 9.15 -4.54
N PHE A 298 -12.61 9.15 -4.77
CA PHE A 298 -11.93 8.03 -5.42
C PHE A 298 -12.14 6.71 -4.66
N ARG A 299 -11.97 6.72 -3.33
CA ARG A 299 -12.20 5.53 -2.49
C ARG A 299 -13.64 5.07 -2.56
N LYS A 300 -14.61 6.00 -2.54
CA LYS A 300 -16.02 5.68 -2.69
C LYS A 300 -16.30 4.97 -4.01
N GLU A 301 -15.72 5.45 -5.10
CA GLU A 301 -15.87 4.84 -6.42
C GLU A 301 -15.19 3.47 -6.51
N LEU A 302 -13.97 3.36 -5.97
CA LEU A 302 -13.19 2.12 -5.98
C LEU A 302 -13.85 1.01 -5.15
N TYR A 303 -14.33 1.34 -3.95
CA TYR A 303 -14.83 0.39 -2.95
C TYR A 303 -16.35 0.22 -2.93
N GLY A 304 -17.09 1.20 -3.44
CA GLY A 304 -18.55 1.31 -3.33
C GLY A 304 -19.03 1.77 -1.96
N ASP A 305 -20.33 2.05 -1.87
CA ASP A 305 -21.03 2.60 -0.69
C ASP A 305 -21.98 1.56 -0.06
N GLY A 306 -21.56 0.29 -0.04
CA GLY A 306 -22.35 -0.81 0.52
C GLY A 306 -22.37 -0.81 2.04
N GLU A 307 -23.26 -1.60 2.64
CA GLU A 307 -23.47 -1.67 4.09
C GLU A 307 -22.19 -1.96 4.92
N LYS A 308 -21.21 -2.65 4.33
CA LYS A 308 -19.89 -2.93 4.94
C LYS A 308 -18.82 -1.85 4.73
N THR A 309 -19.03 -0.91 3.82
CA THR A 309 -18.08 0.17 3.45
C THR A 309 -18.64 1.58 3.70
N LYS A 310 -19.92 1.67 4.13
CA LYS A 310 -20.61 2.90 4.49
C LYS A 310 -19.82 3.69 5.54
N GLY A 311 -19.59 4.97 5.28
CA GLY A 311 -18.85 5.88 6.17
C GLY A 311 -17.32 5.79 6.10
N GLN A 312 -16.72 4.72 5.54
CA GLN A 312 -15.25 4.58 5.49
C GLN A 312 -14.57 5.68 4.66
N TRP A 313 -15.23 6.12 3.59
CA TRP A 313 -14.74 7.21 2.74
C TRP A 313 -15.03 8.59 3.37
N GLU A 314 -16.16 8.74 4.09
CA GLU A 314 -16.51 9.96 4.85
C GLU A 314 -15.48 10.23 5.96
N ASP A 315 -15.00 9.17 6.60
CA ASP A 315 -13.98 9.26 7.64
C ASP A 315 -12.55 9.50 7.09
N THR A 316 -12.31 9.40 5.78
CA THR A 316 -10.94 9.52 5.23
C THR A 316 -10.36 10.92 5.46
N GLU A 317 -11.12 11.97 5.13
CA GLU A 317 -10.71 13.36 5.36
C GLU A 317 -10.50 13.61 6.85
N LYS A 318 -11.51 13.26 7.66
CA LYS A 318 -11.48 13.45 9.11
C LYS A 318 -10.31 12.73 9.77
N ASN A 319 -10.12 11.43 9.51
CA ASN A 319 -9.04 10.64 10.10
C ASN A 319 -7.66 11.21 9.74
N LYS A 320 -7.48 11.70 8.50
CA LYS A 320 -6.20 12.30 8.07
C LYS A 320 -5.95 13.64 8.73
N LEU A 321 -6.97 14.46 8.92
CA LEU A 321 -6.87 15.70 9.67
C LEU A 321 -6.61 15.42 11.16
N ASP A 322 -7.28 14.45 11.77
CA ASP A 322 -7.06 14.04 13.16
C ASP A 322 -5.63 13.52 13.38
N GLU A 323 -5.08 12.75 12.43
CA GLU A 323 -3.67 12.33 12.42
C GLU A 323 -2.71 13.53 12.39
N LEU A 324 -3.00 14.53 11.56
CA LEU A 324 -2.20 15.76 11.45
C LEU A 324 -2.25 16.57 12.76
N TYR A 325 -3.43 16.78 13.33
CA TYR A 325 -3.60 17.47 14.61
C TYR A 325 -2.89 16.71 15.74
N SER A 326 -3.00 15.38 15.77
CA SER A 326 -2.27 14.56 16.74
C SER A 326 -0.75 14.69 16.58
N SER A 327 -0.24 14.71 15.34
CA SER A 327 1.18 14.91 15.07
C SER A 327 1.66 16.27 15.56
N LEU A 328 0.97 17.36 15.20
CA LEU A 328 1.31 18.73 15.61
C LEU A 328 1.19 18.92 17.12
N GLY A 329 0.15 18.40 17.74
CA GLY A 329 -0.05 18.44 19.18
C GLY A 329 1.06 17.71 19.93
N ASN A 330 1.50 16.54 19.44
CA ASN A 330 2.63 15.84 20.03
C ASN A 330 3.97 16.59 19.81
N THR A 331 4.14 17.31 18.71
CA THR A 331 5.32 18.18 18.51
C THR A 331 5.34 19.31 19.55
N LEU A 332 4.21 20.00 19.75
CA LEU A 332 4.08 21.05 20.78
C LEU A 332 4.34 20.51 22.19
N LEU A 333 3.69 19.40 22.56
CA LEU A 333 3.85 18.79 23.88
C LEU A 333 5.28 18.34 24.14
N LYS A 334 5.99 17.91 23.10
CA LYS A 334 7.42 17.57 23.21
C LYS A 334 8.26 18.81 23.48
N GLU A 335 8.03 19.92 22.79
CA GLU A 335 8.73 21.18 23.09
C GLU A 335 8.49 21.63 24.54
N LEU A 336 7.22 21.64 24.98
CA LEU A 336 6.86 21.98 26.35
C LEU A 336 7.53 21.05 27.36
N ALA A 337 7.59 19.75 27.07
CA ALA A 337 8.24 18.78 27.97
C ALA A 337 9.73 19.05 28.14
N GLU A 338 10.43 19.50 27.10
CA GLU A 338 11.84 19.88 27.21
C GLU A 338 12.02 21.16 28.03
N ILE A 339 11.11 22.14 27.90
CA ILE A 339 11.11 23.37 28.71
C ILE A 339 10.89 23.03 30.20
N GLU A 340 9.86 22.24 30.51
CA GLU A 340 9.53 21.84 31.88
C GLU A 340 10.67 21.06 32.55
N LYS A 341 11.39 20.21 31.81
CA LYS A 341 12.59 19.52 32.33
C LYS A 341 13.69 20.50 32.74
N VAL A 342 13.96 21.50 31.91
CA VAL A 342 14.96 22.53 32.20
C VAL A 342 14.54 23.35 33.43
N GLU A 343 13.27 23.74 33.52
CA GLU A 343 12.75 24.49 34.67
C GLU A 343 12.78 23.69 35.98
N ARG A 344 12.36 22.42 35.96
CA ARG A 344 12.43 21.53 37.13
C ARG A 344 13.87 21.23 37.55
N GLY A 345 14.77 21.04 36.58
CA GLY A 345 16.20 20.87 36.82
C GLY A 345 16.83 22.08 37.49
N ASN A 346 16.46 23.29 37.07
CA ASN A 346 16.93 24.53 37.66
C ASN A 346 16.37 24.77 39.09
N LYS A 347 15.11 24.38 39.35
CA LYS A 347 14.49 24.51 40.69
C LYS A 347 15.09 23.57 41.74
N ASN A 348 15.60 22.41 41.32
CA ASN A 348 16.27 21.45 42.20
C ASN A 348 17.78 21.73 42.38
N GLY A 349 18.29 22.83 41.80
CA GLY A 349 19.71 23.15 41.70
C GLY A 349 20.15 24.39 42.47
N THR A 350 19.86 24.51 43.77
CA THR A 350 20.67 25.36 44.67
C THR A 350 21.92 24.60 45.08
N MET A 351 22.88 24.41 44.17
CA MET A 351 24.21 23.91 44.49
C MET A 351 25.28 24.69 43.72
N THR A 352 26.00 25.51 44.47
CA THR A 352 27.32 26.11 44.22
C THR A 352 27.91 26.02 42.80
N ARG A 353 28.10 27.19 42.18
CA ARG A 353 29.12 27.37 41.12
C ARG A 353 30.48 26.92 41.67
N LYS A 354 30.94 25.73 41.30
CA LYS A 354 32.37 25.43 41.20
C LYS A 354 32.75 25.44 39.73
N ILE A 355 33.43 26.51 39.34
CA ILE A 355 34.23 26.55 38.14
C ILE A 355 35.35 25.52 38.34
N SER A 356 35.32 24.44 37.57
CA SER A 356 36.44 23.51 37.43
C SER A 356 36.64 23.27 35.94
N SER A 357 37.78 23.76 35.47
CA SER A 357 38.36 23.49 34.16
C SER A 357 39.00 22.09 34.13
N LYS A 358 39.10 21.52 32.92
CA LYS A 358 39.64 20.19 32.52
C LYS A 358 38.68 19.02 32.77
N SER A 359 38.52 18.04 31.88
CA SER A 359 39.04 17.77 30.53
C SER A 359 38.20 16.64 29.92
N MET A 360 38.22 16.58 28.61
CA MET A 360 37.50 15.66 27.75
C MET A 360 38.06 14.23 27.82
N GLU A 361 37.22 13.22 28.11
CA GLU A 361 37.24 11.83 27.58
C GLU A 361 36.06 11.02 28.16
N GLN A 362 34.99 10.80 27.36
CA GLN A 362 34.64 9.53 26.70
C GLN A 362 34.66 8.26 27.56
N SER A 363 33.47 7.78 27.99
CA SER A 363 32.97 6.46 27.53
C SER A 363 31.51 6.22 27.93
N SER A 364 30.84 5.38 27.12
CA SER A 364 29.45 4.95 27.19
C SER A 364 28.40 5.89 26.57
N HIS A 365 28.30 5.90 25.23
CA HIS A 365 27.06 6.09 24.43
C HIS A 365 27.34 5.82 22.93
N ARG A 366 28.18 4.82 22.61
CA ARG A 366 28.65 4.56 21.23
C ARG A 366 27.99 3.36 20.53
N ARG A 367 27.00 2.69 21.13
CA ARG A 367 26.32 1.54 20.49
C ARG A 367 25.00 1.86 19.78
N THR A 368 24.44 3.07 19.89
CA THR A 368 23.15 3.43 19.28
C THR A 368 23.28 4.32 18.04
N LEU A 369 24.25 5.24 17.99
CA LEU A 369 24.37 6.19 16.87
C LEU A 369 24.95 5.55 15.59
N SER A 370 25.82 4.55 15.67
CA SER A 370 26.36 3.89 14.47
C SER A 370 25.36 2.95 13.80
N ALA A 371 24.44 2.36 14.56
CA ALA A 371 23.33 1.56 14.02
C ALA A 371 22.28 2.46 13.36
N LEU A 372 21.92 3.57 14.02
CA LEU A 372 21.02 4.58 13.45
C LEU A 372 21.60 5.24 12.20
N LYS A 373 22.89 5.60 12.20
CA LYS A 373 23.56 6.18 11.03
C LYS A 373 23.67 5.19 9.86
N ARG A 374 23.78 3.88 10.13
CA ARG A 374 23.75 2.80 9.11
C ARG A 374 22.34 2.54 8.56
N ALA A 375 21.30 2.64 9.38
CA ALA A 375 19.91 2.54 8.93
C ALA A 375 19.50 3.77 8.09
N PHE A 376 19.87 4.98 8.53
CA PHE A 376 19.64 6.20 7.78
C PHE A 376 20.46 6.27 6.48
N SER A 377 21.72 5.83 6.49
CA SER A 377 22.53 5.82 5.26
C SER A 377 22.09 4.74 4.26
N ARG A 378 21.56 3.59 4.72
CA ARG A 378 20.92 2.59 3.84
C ARG A 378 19.65 3.15 3.19
N ASN A 379 18.74 3.75 3.98
CA ASN A 379 17.51 4.33 3.43
C ASN A 379 17.77 5.50 2.48
N MET A 380 18.77 6.35 2.77
CA MET A 380 19.15 7.44 1.86
C MET A 380 19.85 6.95 0.59
N LYS A 381 20.64 5.87 0.68
CA LYS A 381 21.26 5.25 -0.50
C LYS A 381 20.22 4.56 -1.38
N GLU A 382 19.25 3.84 -0.79
CA GLU A 382 18.12 3.23 -1.51
C GLU A 382 17.19 4.28 -2.13
N ALA A 383 16.84 5.34 -1.41
CA ALA A 383 16.06 6.46 -1.96
C ALA A 383 16.77 7.13 -3.14
N ARG A 384 18.09 7.34 -3.04
CA ARG A 384 18.91 7.91 -4.11
C ARG A 384 19.07 6.95 -5.29
N LEU A 385 19.18 5.65 -5.06
CA LEU A 385 19.22 4.62 -6.11
C LEU A 385 17.88 4.51 -6.83
N ASN A 386 16.76 4.59 -6.11
CA ASN A 386 15.42 4.60 -6.70
C ASN A 386 15.18 5.87 -7.52
N GLN A 387 15.65 7.03 -7.04
CA GLN A 387 15.57 8.29 -7.79
C GLN A 387 16.44 8.26 -9.05
N LEU A 388 17.64 7.66 -8.98
CA LEU A 388 18.51 7.46 -10.15
C LEU A 388 17.93 6.44 -11.14
N ALA A 389 17.33 5.35 -10.66
CA ALA A 389 16.67 4.35 -11.49
C ALA A 389 15.45 4.95 -12.22
N TYR A 390 14.66 5.77 -11.52
CA TYR A 390 13.55 6.51 -12.09
C TYR A 390 14.00 7.52 -13.15
N GLN A 391 15.06 8.29 -12.88
CA GLN A 391 15.63 9.21 -13.86
C GLN A 391 16.24 8.50 -15.07
N LYS A 392 16.83 7.31 -14.88
CA LYS A 392 17.37 6.48 -15.96
C LYS A 392 16.24 5.95 -16.84
N MET A 393 15.19 5.39 -16.25
CA MET A 393 14.00 4.89 -16.96
C MET A 393 13.31 6.01 -17.76
N LYS A 394 13.23 7.23 -17.18
CA LYS A 394 12.68 8.39 -17.87
C LYS A 394 13.50 8.78 -19.10
N ARG A 395 14.84 8.75 -19.00
CA ARG A 395 15.73 9.02 -20.15
C ARG A 395 15.69 7.92 -21.21
N GLU A 396 15.54 6.66 -20.81
CA GLU A 396 15.41 5.53 -21.73
C GLU A 396 14.10 5.62 -22.52
N ASN A 397 12.97 5.94 -21.86
CA ASN A 397 11.69 6.19 -22.52
C ASN A 397 11.72 7.42 -23.44
N GLU A 398 12.40 8.49 -23.04
CA GLU A 398 12.58 9.69 -23.89
C GLU A 398 13.47 9.38 -25.11
N GLN A 399 14.48 8.53 -24.96
CA GLN A 399 15.35 8.10 -26.08
C GLN A 399 14.65 7.12 -27.03
N GLU A 400 13.85 6.18 -26.53
CA GLU A 400 13.04 5.29 -27.38
C GLU A 400 12.00 6.08 -28.17
N ASN A 401 11.28 7.01 -27.53
CA ASN A 401 10.33 7.88 -28.21
C ASN A 401 10.99 8.82 -29.23
N SER A 402 12.26 9.18 -29.05
CA SER A 402 13.03 9.98 -30.01
C SER A 402 13.58 9.18 -31.20
N ARG A 403 13.68 7.85 -31.09
CA ARG A 403 14.14 6.94 -32.15
C ARG A 403 13.01 6.32 -32.96
N SER A 404 11.78 6.40 -32.46
CA SER A 404 10.55 5.98 -33.15
C SER A 404 9.83 7.11 -33.90
N ARG A 405 10.51 8.26 -34.06
CA ARG A 405 10.17 9.33 -35.00
C ARG A 405 11.30 9.44 -36.01
#